data_AF-A0A8J4SQ21-F1
#
_entry.id   AF-A0A8J4SQ21-F1
#
_cell.length_a   1.000
_cell.length_b   1.000
_cell.length_c   1.000
_cell.angle_alpha   90.00
_cell.angle_beta   90.00
_cell.angle_gamma   90.00
#
_symmetry.space_group_name_H-M   'P 1'
#
loop_
_entity.id
_entity.type
_entity.pdbx_description
1 polymer ?
#
loop_
_entity_poly.entity_id
_entity_poly.type
_entity_poly.pdbx_seq_one_letter_code
_entity_poly.pdbx_strand_id
1 'polypeptide(L)'
;MASISNIFQLIRRKALAARQTADNEKTETNWVDEADEAVEADDEEELEYSEEEYTSSEDEIAPKLKPVFVRACDRVTLQAKHKADQLAEEAELESKRLTEERRKTTLKLLESELRREAEEAHAIEDALDALDSDEGQGNPQAEQEEYEKWKVRELRRIRRDRELREAAIQEKNEIERIRQMTDEQRREEFIRNPKQITNQAVKGRYKFLQKYYHRGAFFVSTMEDEVFQRDFAQPTLEDHFDKTKLPEVMQVSELCCCISTVCC
;
A
#
# COMPACT_ATOMS: atom_id res chain seq x y z
N MET A 1 26.44 22.75 41.35
CA MET A 1 25.28 23.21 40.54
C MET A 1 25.64 23.97 39.26
N ALA A 2 26.93 24.15 38.90
CA ALA A 2 27.32 24.85 37.66
C ALA A 2 27.26 23.99 36.36
N SER A 3 27.21 22.66 36.49
CA SER A 3 27.32 21.77 35.32
C SER A 3 26.03 21.66 34.50
N ILE A 4 24.86 21.66 35.17
CA ILE A 4 23.55 21.54 34.50
C ILE A 4 23.22 22.82 33.71
N SER A 5 23.56 24.00 34.26
CA SER A 5 23.40 25.28 33.56
C SER A 5 24.26 25.34 32.29
N ASN A 6 25.49 24.83 32.34
CA ASN A 6 26.37 24.72 31.16
C ASN A 6 25.83 23.76 30.10
N ILE A 7 25.21 22.64 30.50
CA ILE A 7 24.56 21.71 29.57
C ILE A 7 23.36 22.37 28.89
N PHE A 8 22.51 23.07 29.63
CA PHE A 8 21.38 23.81 29.03
C PHE A 8 21.83 24.93 28.10
N GLN A 9 22.90 25.66 28.45
CA GLN A 9 23.48 26.66 27.56
C GLN A 9 24.07 26.03 26.29
N LEU A 10 24.71 24.86 26.39
CA LEU A 10 25.24 24.12 25.25
C LEU A 10 24.13 23.63 24.31
N ILE A 11 23.04 23.10 24.88
CA ILE A 11 21.85 22.68 24.12
C ILE A 11 21.21 23.88 23.42
N ARG A 12 21.05 25.00 24.12
CA ARG A 12 20.52 26.24 23.54
C ARG A 12 21.39 26.76 22.40
N ARG A 13 22.72 26.69 22.54
CA ARG A 13 23.66 27.11 21.50
C ARG A 13 23.59 26.18 20.27
N LYS A 14 23.49 24.87 20.48
CA LYS A 14 23.30 23.90 19.39
C LYS A 14 21.97 24.08 18.66
N ALA A 15 20.89 24.35 19.40
CA ALA A 15 19.57 24.59 18.80
C ALA A 15 19.54 25.88 17.95
N LEU A 16 20.21 26.94 18.41
CA LEU A 16 20.33 28.18 17.63
C LEU A 16 21.19 28.00 16.38
N ALA A 17 22.29 27.24 16.47
CA ALA A 17 23.12 26.92 15.31
C ALA A 17 22.35 26.09 14.26
N ALA A 18 21.58 25.07 14.69
CA ALA A 18 20.76 24.27 13.79
C ALA A 18 19.64 25.09 13.11
N ARG A 19 19.11 26.10 13.80
CA ARG A 19 18.12 27.01 13.20
C ARG A 19 18.77 27.95 12.19
N GLN A 20 19.97 28.44 12.47
CA GLN A 20 20.74 29.25 11.51
C GLN A 20 21.13 28.45 10.27
N THR A 21 21.53 27.18 10.39
CA THR A 21 21.82 26.34 9.22
C THR A 21 20.57 26.04 8.41
N ALA A 22 19.43 25.77 9.06
CA ALA A 22 18.16 25.54 8.35
C ALA A 22 17.63 26.81 7.66
N ASP A 23 17.81 27.98 8.26
CA ASP A 23 17.48 29.26 7.62
C ASP A 23 18.45 29.54 6.46
N ASN A 24 19.74 29.22 6.60
CA ASN A 24 20.74 29.39 5.53
C ASN A 24 20.51 28.43 4.35
N GLU A 25 20.16 27.17 4.62
CA GLU A 25 19.75 26.19 3.61
C GLU A 25 18.48 26.64 2.88
N LYS A 26 17.48 27.17 3.60
CA LYS A 26 16.28 27.76 2.98
C LYS A 26 16.59 28.97 2.13
N THR A 27 17.50 29.85 2.57
CA THR A 27 17.93 31.00 1.76
C THR A 27 18.75 30.57 0.56
N GLU A 28 19.58 29.51 0.67
CA GLU A 28 20.31 28.95 -0.47
C GLU A 28 19.34 28.29 -1.47
N THR A 29 18.34 27.53 -1.02
CA THR A 29 17.31 26.99 -1.91
C THR A 29 16.48 28.09 -2.58
N ASN A 30 16.17 29.17 -1.86
CA ASN A 30 15.46 30.33 -2.42
C ASN A 30 16.34 31.15 -3.38
N TRP A 31 17.66 31.20 -3.16
CA TRP A 31 18.63 31.82 -4.09
C TRP A 31 18.84 30.99 -5.36
N VAL A 32 18.69 29.66 -5.30
CA VAL A 32 18.79 28.78 -6.47
C VAL A 32 17.51 28.86 -7.32
N ASP A 33 16.33 28.96 -6.70
CA ASP A 33 15.07 29.18 -7.45
C ASP A 33 15.00 30.58 -8.09
N GLU A 34 15.57 31.61 -7.46
CA GLU A 34 15.59 32.99 -7.99
C GLU A 34 16.72 33.22 -9.04
N ALA A 35 17.67 32.30 -9.16
CA ALA A 35 18.75 32.33 -10.16
C ALA A 35 18.40 31.61 -11.48
N ASP A 36 17.35 30.78 -11.51
CA ASP A 36 16.86 30.10 -12.72
C ASP A 36 15.78 30.92 -13.47
N GLU A 37 15.35 32.06 -12.90
CA GLU A 37 14.33 32.95 -13.46
C GLU A 37 14.89 34.30 -13.95
N ALA A 38 16.22 34.47 -14.03
CA ALA A 38 16.87 35.78 -14.26
C ALA A 38 18.00 35.85 -15.32
N VAL A 39 18.17 34.86 -16.21
CA VAL A 39 19.09 35.00 -17.36
C VAL A 39 18.58 34.22 -18.58
N GLU A 40 17.89 34.89 -19.50
CA GLU A 40 18.02 34.69 -20.96
C GLU A 40 17.19 35.76 -21.68
N ALA A 41 17.71 36.99 -21.69
CA ALA A 41 17.40 38.02 -22.70
C ALA A 41 18.46 39.13 -22.61
N ASP A 42 19.35 39.20 -23.61
CA ASP A 42 19.58 40.35 -24.51
C ASP A 42 21.02 40.34 -25.05
N ASP A 43 21.21 40.10 -26.36
CA ASP A 43 21.63 41.18 -27.28
C ASP A 43 21.67 40.75 -28.77
N GLU A 44 21.08 41.62 -29.57
CA GLU A 44 21.39 42.05 -30.94
C GLU A 44 20.41 41.77 -32.10
N GLU A 45 20.01 42.92 -32.66
CA GLU A 45 18.98 43.28 -33.64
C GLU A 45 19.27 42.79 -35.08
N GLU A 46 18.21 42.50 -35.85
CA GLU A 46 17.96 43.20 -37.13
C GLU A 46 16.47 43.09 -37.56
N LEU A 47 15.98 44.19 -38.12
CA LEU A 47 14.59 44.60 -38.35
C LEU A 47 13.91 43.90 -39.54
N GLU A 48 12.59 43.68 -39.49
CA GLU A 48 11.70 44.19 -40.55
C GLU A 48 10.21 44.29 -40.14
N TYR A 49 9.61 45.36 -40.63
CA TYR A 49 8.29 45.96 -40.51
C TYR A 49 7.08 45.05 -40.86
N SER A 50 5.95 45.18 -40.16
CA SER A 50 4.64 45.59 -40.75
C SER A 50 3.43 45.23 -39.87
N GLU A 51 2.85 46.29 -39.28
CA GLU A 51 1.42 46.67 -39.20
C GLU A 51 0.34 45.66 -38.76
N GLU A 52 -0.39 46.08 -37.72
CA GLU A 52 -1.56 45.48 -37.12
C GLU A 52 -2.77 45.46 -38.08
N GLU A 53 -3.60 44.41 -38.02
CA GLU A 53 -5.04 44.56 -38.26
C GLU A 53 -5.86 43.45 -37.57
N TYR A 54 -6.82 43.88 -36.75
CA TYR A 54 -7.89 43.04 -36.20
C TYR A 54 -8.90 42.66 -37.30
N THR A 55 -9.25 41.38 -37.44
CA THR A 55 -10.45 40.90 -38.16
C THR A 55 -10.81 39.53 -37.55
N SER A 56 -11.85 39.40 -36.72
CA SER A 56 -13.30 39.46 -36.99
C SER A 56 -13.80 38.31 -37.89
N SER A 57 -14.35 37.29 -37.23
CA SER A 57 -15.30 36.28 -37.70
C SER A 57 -15.44 36.05 -39.22
N GLU A 58 -14.86 34.96 -39.72
CA GLU A 58 -15.45 34.15 -40.78
C GLU A 58 -15.18 32.68 -40.47
N ASP A 59 -16.17 31.82 -40.73
CA ASP A 59 -16.03 30.36 -40.72
C ASP A 59 -14.71 29.93 -41.37
N GLU A 60 -13.77 29.39 -40.57
CA GLU A 60 -12.58 28.73 -41.09
C GLU A 60 -13.00 27.40 -41.75
N ILE A 61 -13.53 27.54 -42.97
CA ILE A 61 -13.79 26.45 -43.88
C ILE A 61 -12.41 25.88 -44.21
N ALA A 62 -12.00 24.85 -43.44
CA ALA A 62 -10.80 24.09 -43.70
C ALA A 62 -10.68 23.85 -45.21
N PRO A 63 -9.52 24.11 -45.85
CA PRO A 63 -9.38 24.09 -47.29
C PRO A 63 -9.97 22.80 -47.84
N LYS A 64 -11.10 22.89 -48.56
CA LYS A 64 -11.72 21.71 -49.16
C LYS A 64 -10.73 21.16 -50.19
N LEU A 65 -10.05 20.07 -49.84
CA LEU A 65 -9.13 19.39 -50.74
C LEU A 65 -9.86 19.06 -52.03
N LYS A 66 -9.30 19.53 -53.15
CA LYS A 66 -9.85 19.19 -54.47
C LYS A 66 -9.85 17.67 -54.60
N PRO A 67 -11.00 17.03 -54.93
CA PRO A 67 -11.04 15.59 -55.10
C PRO A 67 -10.16 15.21 -56.30
N VAL A 68 -9.02 14.60 -56.02
CA VAL A 68 -8.15 14.02 -57.04
C VAL A 68 -8.68 12.65 -57.37
N PHE A 69 -8.88 12.38 -58.65
CA PHE A 69 -9.31 11.06 -59.11
C PHE A 69 -8.19 10.05 -58.87
N VAL A 70 -8.35 9.23 -57.84
CA VAL A 70 -7.45 8.12 -57.54
C VAL A 70 -7.89 6.89 -58.34
N ARG A 71 -6.94 6.19 -58.94
CA ARG A 71 -7.20 4.98 -59.76
C ARG A 71 -7.88 3.91 -58.89
N ALA A 72 -8.66 3.02 -59.52
CA ALA A 72 -9.48 2.05 -58.78
C ALA A 72 -8.68 1.16 -57.80
N CYS A 73 -7.42 0.85 -58.11
CA CYS A 73 -6.53 0.06 -57.25
C CYS A 73 -5.99 0.83 -56.04
N ASP A 74 -5.94 2.16 -56.12
CA ASP A 74 -5.37 3.04 -55.08
C ASP A 74 -6.45 3.59 -54.13
N ARG A 75 -7.73 3.26 -54.40
CA ARG A 75 -8.85 3.62 -53.55
C ARG A 75 -8.96 2.65 -52.39
N VAL A 76 -8.49 3.07 -51.22
CA VAL A 76 -8.71 2.30 -49.99
C VAL A 76 -10.20 2.30 -49.67
N THR A 77 -10.84 1.13 -49.72
CA THR A 77 -12.25 0.98 -49.34
C THR A 77 -12.37 1.20 -47.82
N LEU A 78 -13.43 1.86 -47.38
CA LEU A 78 -13.65 2.13 -45.94
C LEU A 78 -13.60 0.86 -45.09
N GLN A 79 -13.98 -0.29 -45.66
CA GLN A 79 -13.86 -1.61 -45.02
C GLN A 79 -12.42 -2.12 -44.88
N ALA A 80 -11.53 -1.80 -45.82
CA ALA A 80 -10.12 -2.16 -45.73
C ALA A 80 -9.39 -1.28 -44.69
N LYS A 81 -9.72 0.02 -44.61
CA LYS A 81 -9.23 0.89 -43.51
C LYS A 81 -9.69 0.37 -42.16
N HIS A 82 -10.99 0.15 -41.99
CA HIS A 82 -11.55 -0.31 -40.71
C HIS A 82 -10.94 -1.65 -40.24
N LYS A 83 -10.66 -2.59 -41.16
CA LYS A 83 -9.97 -3.84 -40.80
C LYS A 83 -8.51 -3.63 -40.44
N ALA A 84 -7.82 -2.71 -41.11
CA ALA A 84 -6.43 -2.36 -40.77
C ALA A 84 -6.33 -1.64 -39.42
N ASP A 85 -7.26 -0.74 -39.13
CA ASP A 85 -7.35 -0.01 -37.87
C ASP A 85 -7.66 -0.97 -36.70
N GLN A 86 -8.59 -1.92 -36.88
CA GLN A 86 -8.87 -2.98 -35.90
C GLN A 86 -7.67 -3.87 -35.62
N LEU A 87 -6.95 -4.30 -36.66
CA LEU A 87 -5.74 -5.12 -36.51
C LEU A 87 -4.62 -4.34 -35.79
N ALA A 88 -4.50 -3.03 -36.05
CA ALA A 88 -3.54 -2.17 -35.38
C ALA A 88 -3.89 -1.97 -33.89
N GLU A 89 -5.17 -1.76 -33.57
CA GLU A 89 -5.65 -1.64 -32.18
C GLU A 89 -5.44 -2.95 -31.41
N GLU A 90 -5.76 -4.10 -32.01
CA GLU A 90 -5.50 -5.42 -31.41
C GLU A 90 -4.01 -5.65 -31.17
N ALA A 91 -3.14 -5.29 -32.12
CA ALA A 91 -1.69 -5.40 -31.96
C ALA A 91 -1.15 -4.47 -30.86
N GLU A 92 -1.67 -3.25 -30.76
CA GLU A 92 -1.31 -2.32 -29.68
C GLU A 92 -1.74 -2.85 -28.31
N LEU A 93 -2.96 -3.39 -28.18
CA LEU A 93 -3.46 -3.97 -26.94
C LEU A 93 -2.62 -5.18 -26.52
N GLU A 94 -2.31 -6.10 -27.45
CA GLU A 94 -1.45 -7.25 -27.17
C GLU A 94 -0.03 -6.80 -26.75
N SER A 95 0.52 -5.75 -27.38
CA SER A 95 1.80 -5.19 -26.98
C SER A 95 1.76 -4.60 -25.56
N LYS A 96 0.69 -3.86 -25.21
CA LYS A 96 0.49 -3.29 -23.87
C LYS A 96 0.36 -4.40 -22.84
N ARG A 97 -0.44 -5.44 -23.12
CA ARG A 97 -0.58 -6.63 -22.24
C ARG A 97 0.75 -7.32 -21.99
N LEU A 98 1.55 -7.56 -23.04
CA LEU A 98 2.88 -8.14 -22.90
C LEU A 98 3.82 -7.26 -22.05
N THR A 99 3.77 -5.93 -22.20
CA THR A 99 4.59 -5.03 -21.35
C THR A 99 4.14 -5.04 -19.89
N GLU A 100 2.84 -5.10 -19.63
CA GLU A 100 2.30 -5.20 -18.27
C GLU A 100 2.61 -6.54 -17.62
N GLU A 101 2.54 -7.64 -18.37
CA GLU A 101 2.94 -8.97 -17.90
C GLU A 101 4.41 -8.99 -17.56
N ARG A 102 5.28 -8.44 -18.42
CA ARG A 102 6.71 -8.27 -18.10
C ARG A 102 6.91 -7.46 -16.82
N ARG A 103 6.24 -6.31 -16.67
CA ARG A 103 6.32 -5.49 -15.44
C ARG A 103 5.85 -6.24 -14.19
N LYS A 104 4.75 -6.99 -14.27
CA LYS A 104 4.24 -7.81 -13.16
C LYS A 104 5.22 -8.92 -12.80
N THR A 105 5.81 -9.60 -13.80
CA THR A 105 6.82 -10.63 -13.54
C THR A 105 8.08 -10.07 -12.89
N THR A 106 8.56 -8.91 -13.32
CA THR A 106 9.73 -8.27 -12.71
C THR A 106 9.44 -7.79 -11.30
N LEU A 107 8.27 -7.19 -11.05
CA LEU A 107 7.87 -6.77 -9.71
C LEU A 107 7.73 -7.96 -8.76
N LYS A 108 7.12 -9.05 -9.21
CA LYS A 108 7.01 -10.28 -8.42
C LYS A 108 8.37 -10.89 -8.10
N LEU A 109 9.31 -10.85 -9.05
CA LEU A 109 10.68 -11.31 -8.82
C LEU A 109 11.37 -10.45 -7.75
N LEU A 110 11.26 -9.12 -7.85
CA LEU A 110 11.81 -8.19 -6.85
C LEU A 110 11.17 -8.38 -5.47
N GLU A 111 9.85 -8.55 -5.40
CA GLU A 111 9.14 -8.84 -4.15
C GLU A 111 9.62 -10.15 -3.52
N SER A 112 9.75 -11.21 -4.33
CA SER A 112 10.27 -12.50 -3.84
C SER A 112 11.71 -12.40 -3.37
N GLU A 113 12.53 -11.58 -4.03
CA GLU A 113 13.94 -11.40 -3.68
C GLU A 113 14.09 -10.55 -2.40
N LEU A 114 13.31 -9.48 -2.28
CA LEU A 114 13.27 -8.66 -1.06
C LEU A 114 12.77 -9.47 0.14
N ARG A 115 11.78 -10.35 -0.07
CA ARG A 115 11.28 -11.26 0.96
C ARG A 115 12.35 -12.28 1.36
N ARG A 116 13.02 -12.89 0.38
CA ARG A 116 14.14 -13.82 0.62
C ARG A 116 15.27 -13.12 1.39
N GLU A 117 15.62 -11.91 1.00
CA GLU A 117 16.65 -11.11 1.67
C GLU A 117 16.25 -10.74 3.10
N ALA A 118 14.98 -10.40 3.36
CA ALA A 118 14.49 -10.14 4.70
C ALA A 118 14.48 -11.42 5.58
N GLU A 119 14.03 -12.54 5.03
CA GLU A 119 14.06 -13.84 5.71
C GLU A 119 15.50 -14.30 5.99
N GLU A 120 16.43 -14.06 5.07
CA GLU A 120 17.86 -14.33 5.26
C GLU A 120 18.50 -13.38 6.26
N ALA A 121 18.16 -12.09 6.24
CA ALA A 121 18.63 -11.14 7.24
C ALA A 121 18.14 -11.52 8.65
N HIS A 122 16.88 -11.93 8.78
CA HIS A 122 16.34 -12.46 10.03
C HIS A 122 16.97 -13.79 10.42
N ALA A 123 17.17 -14.72 9.49
CA ALA A 123 17.83 -16.00 9.77
C ALA A 123 19.31 -15.81 10.15
N ILE A 124 19.99 -14.82 9.56
CA ILE A 124 21.35 -14.43 9.92
C ILE A 124 21.37 -13.75 11.29
N GLU A 125 20.42 -12.86 11.59
CA GLU A 125 20.28 -12.24 12.92
C GLU A 125 20.03 -13.32 13.98
N ASP A 126 19.11 -14.25 13.74
CA ASP A 126 18.81 -15.37 14.64
C ASP A 126 19.99 -16.35 14.75
N ALA A 127 20.69 -16.63 13.64
CA ALA A 127 21.89 -17.47 13.65
C ALA A 127 23.06 -16.79 14.37
N LEU A 128 23.22 -15.47 14.26
CA LEU A 128 24.19 -14.67 15.01
C LEU A 128 23.82 -14.60 16.50
N ASP A 129 22.53 -14.55 16.83
CA ASP A 129 22.05 -14.60 18.21
C ASP A 129 22.21 -16.01 18.82
N ALA A 130 22.18 -17.07 17.99
CA ALA A 130 22.37 -18.47 18.38
C ALA A 130 23.83 -18.92 18.40
N LEU A 131 24.69 -18.34 17.56
CA LEU A 131 26.14 -18.50 17.58
C LEU A 131 26.70 -17.61 18.70
N ASP A 132 26.55 -18.08 19.94
CA ASP A 132 27.35 -17.64 21.09
C ASP A 132 28.77 -18.19 20.92
N SER A 133 29.46 -17.73 19.86
CA SER A 133 30.83 -18.11 19.59
C SER A 133 31.75 -17.22 20.42
N ASP A 134 32.37 -17.81 21.43
CA ASP A 134 33.54 -17.34 22.19
C ASP A 134 34.77 -17.16 21.27
N GLU A 135 34.61 -16.45 20.15
CA GLU A 135 35.69 -16.09 19.22
C GLU A 135 36.43 -14.82 19.63
N GLY A 136 36.03 -14.22 20.77
CA GLY A 136 36.60 -13.01 21.34
C GLY A 136 37.78 -13.21 22.30
N GLN A 137 38.27 -14.43 22.54
CA GLN A 137 39.42 -14.62 23.45
C GLN A 137 40.70 -13.97 22.91
N GLY A 138 40.99 -12.75 23.38
CA GLY A 138 42.26 -12.06 23.17
C GLY A 138 42.17 -10.71 22.43
N ASN A 139 41.00 -10.30 21.92
CA ASN A 139 40.80 -8.98 21.33
C ASN A 139 39.86 -8.12 22.20
N PRO A 140 40.37 -7.11 22.92
CA PRO A 140 39.57 -6.27 23.82
C PRO A 140 38.37 -5.57 23.16
N GLN A 141 38.44 -5.32 21.85
CA GLN A 141 37.38 -4.63 21.14
C GLN A 141 36.20 -5.56 20.79
N ALA A 142 36.47 -6.83 20.47
CA ALA A 142 35.42 -7.81 20.17
C ALA A 142 34.64 -8.20 21.44
N GLU A 143 35.33 -8.39 22.57
CA GLU A 143 34.72 -8.69 23.87
C GLU A 143 33.79 -7.55 24.35
N GLN A 144 34.19 -6.30 24.09
CA GLN A 144 33.37 -5.13 24.40
C GLN A 144 32.08 -5.09 23.55
N GLU A 145 32.17 -5.40 22.26
CA GLU A 145 31.01 -5.43 21.36
C GLU A 145 30.03 -6.55 21.73
N GLU A 146 30.53 -7.73 22.10
CA GLU A 146 29.72 -8.85 22.60
C GLU A 146 29.00 -8.49 23.91
N TYR A 147 29.71 -7.84 24.83
CA TYR A 147 29.13 -7.35 26.08
C TYR A 147 28.04 -6.28 25.84
N GLU A 148 28.23 -5.40 24.85
CA GLU A 148 27.22 -4.43 24.44
C GLU A 148 26.00 -5.09 23.81
N LYS A 149 26.20 -6.09 22.94
CA LYS A 149 25.09 -6.89 22.36
C LYS A 149 24.33 -7.65 23.44
N TRP A 150 25.03 -8.28 24.38
CA TRP A 150 24.43 -8.90 25.56
C TRP A 150 23.59 -7.89 26.36
N LYS A 151 24.16 -6.70 26.63
CA LYS A 151 23.46 -5.62 27.33
C LYS A 151 22.21 -5.16 26.58
N VAL A 152 22.25 -5.05 25.26
CA VAL A 152 21.08 -4.70 24.44
C VAL A 152 20.00 -5.79 24.54
N ARG A 153 20.37 -7.07 24.44
CA ARG A 153 19.42 -8.19 24.59
C ARG A 153 18.79 -8.22 25.98
N GLU A 154 19.60 -8.02 27.02
CA GLU A 154 19.12 -7.98 28.40
C GLU A 154 18.22 -6.76 28.65
N LEU A 155 18.59 -5.59 28.14
CA LEU A 155 17.73 -4.40 28.18
C LEU A 155 16.42 -4.62 27.41
N ARG A 156 16.43 -5.32 26.27
CA ARG A 156 15.20 -5.70 25.54
C ARG A 156 14.30 -6.61 26.38
N ARG A 157 14.86 -7.56 27.13
CA ARG A 157 14.08 -8.42 28.04
C ARG A 157 13.44 -7.62 29.16
N ILE A 158 14.22 -6.80 29.85
CA ILE A 158 13.72 -5.91 30.92
C ILE A 158 12.65 -4.95 30.36
N ARG A 159 12.89 -4.40 29.17
CA ARG A 159 11.96 -3.53 28.47
C ARG A 159 10.65 -4.25 28.14
N ARG A 160 10.70 -5.48 27.61
CA ARG A 160 9.50 -6.29 27.33
C ARG A 160 8.67 -6.49 28.59
N ASP A 161 9.30 -6.90 29.70
CA ASP A 161 8.58 -7.11 30.96
C ASP A 161 7.98 -5.82 31.53
N ARG A 162 8.69 -4.71 31.36
CA ARG A 162 8.22 -3.38 31.76
C ARG A 162 7.06 -2.91 30.90
N GLU A 163 7.18 -3.03 29.59
CA GLU A 163 6.14 -2.67 28.61
C GLU A 163 4.89 -3.52 28.81
N LEU A 164 5.01 -4.82 29.09
CA LEU A 164 3.88 -5.68 29.41
C LEU A 164 3.13 -5.21 30.68
N ARG A 165 3.86 -4.82 31.73
CA ARG A 165 3.24 -4.25 32.94
C ARG A 165 2.61 -2.89 32.68
N GLU A 166 3.31 -2.01 31.99
CA GLU A 166 2.83 -0.67 31.64
C GLU A 166 1.60 -0.76 30.72
N ALA A 167 1.58 -1.67 29.75
CA ALA A 167 0.42 -1.94 28.90
C ALA A 167 -0.78 -2.43 29.70
N ALA A 168 -0.59 -3.39 30.61
CA ALA A 168 -1.66 -3.85 31.49
C ALA A 168 -2.21 -2.74 32.41
N ILE A 169 -1.36 -1.80 32.86
CA ILE A 169 -1.78 -0.63 33.63
C ILE A 169 -2.52 0.37 32.73
N GLN A 170 -2.01 0.64 31.53
CA GLN A 170 -2.66 1.53 30.56
C GLN A 170 -4.04 1.01 30.15
N GLU A 171 -4.19 -0.30 29.91
CA GLU A 171 -5.48 -0.93 29.64
C GLU A 171 -6.46 -0.76 30.81
N LYS A 172 -6.00 -0.95 32.05
CA LYS A 172 -6.82 -0.71 33.25
C LYS A 172 -7.23 0.76 33.37
N ASN A 173 -6.29 1.67 33.18
CA ASN A 173 -6.55 3.12 33.22
C ASN A 173 -7.52 3.54 32.12
N GLU A 174 -7.45 2.94 30.92
CA GLU A 174 -8.38 3.20 29.83
C GLU A 174 -9.79 2.68 30.16
N ILE A 175 -9.88 1.47 30.72
CA ILE A 175 -11.15 0.92 31.19
C ILE A 175 -11.74 1.80 32.29
N GLU A 176 -10.92 2.28 33.23
CA GLU A 176 -11.34 3.20 34.28
C GLU A 176 -11.76 4.57 33.71
N ARG A 177 -11.03 5.11 32.74
CA ARG A 177 -11.42 6.33 31.99
C ARG A 177 -12.81 6.14 31.40
N ILE A 178 -13.03 5.08 30.62
CA ILE A 178 -14.32 4.79 29.99
C ILE A 178 -15.44 4.61 31.02
N ARG A 179 -15.14 4.03 32.19
CA ARG A 179 -16.10 3.88 33.30
C ARG A 179 -16.43 5.21 33.99
N GLN A 180 -15.48 6.14 34.06
CA GLN A 180 -15.67 7.48 34.64
C GLN A 180 -16.38 8.46 33.68
N MET A 181 -16.24 8.26 32.36
CA MET A 181 -16.90 9.08 31.34
C MET A 181 -18.42 8.88 31.31
N THR A 182 -19.17 9.95 30.98
CA THR A 182 -20.62 9.88 30.80
C THR A 182 -21.00 9.14 29.50
N ASP A 183 -22.23 8.64 29.43
CA ASP A 183 -22.70 7.85 28.29
C ASP A 183 -22.73 8.65 26.97
N GLU A 184 -22.95 9.97 27.04
CA GLU A 184 -22.94 10.87 25.88
C GLU A 184 -21.52 11.01 25.31
N GLN A 185 -20.54 11.30 26.18
CA GLN A 185 -19.14 11.42 25.78
C GLN A 185 -18.58 10.09 25.25
N ARG A 186 -19.02 8.96 25.82
CA ARG A 186 -18.65 7.61 25.34
C ARG A 186 -19.12 7.39 23.90
N ARG A 187 -20.33 7.83 23.54
CA ARG A 187 -20.85 7.70 22.16
C ARG A 187 -20.04 8.57 21.20
N GLU A 188 -19.74 9.81 21.57
CA GLU A 188 -18.92 10.70 20.75
C GLU A 188 -17.51 10.16 20.54
N GLU A 189 -16.89 9.54 21.54
CA GLU A 189 -15.59 8.88 21.39
C GLU A 189 -15.67 7.64 20.49
N PHE A 190 -16.71 6.83 20.57
CA PHE A 190 -16.89 5.70 19.64
C PHE A 190 -17.17 6.12 18.20
N ILE A 191 -17.82 7.28 18.02
CA ILE A 191 -18.03 7.86 16.69
C ILE A 191 -16.70 8.41 16.15
N ARG A 192 -15.94 9.14 16.97
CA ARG A 192 -14.62 9.68 16.60
C ARG A 192 -13.58 8.59 16.37
N ASN A 193 -13.63 7.52 17.16
CA ASN A 193 -12.74 6.39 17.09
C ASN A 193 -13.53 5.08 16.92
N PRO A 194 -13.99 4.78 15.69
CA PRO A 194 -14.69 3.53 15.42
C PRO A 194 -13.76 2.34 15.65
N LYS A 195 -14.31 1.25 16.20
CA LYS A 195 -13.56 0.02 16.43
C LYS A 195 -13.08 -0.54 15.07
N GLN A 196 -11.77 -0.58 14.86
CA GLN A 196 -11.18 -1.19 13.68
C GLN A 196 -11.20 -2.72 13.85
N ILE A 197 -12.07 -3.39 13.11
CA ILE A 197 -12.14 -4.85 13.07
C ILE A 197 -11.25 -5.31 11.92
N THR A 198 -10.00 -5.60 12.22
CA THR A 198 -9.02 -6.13 11.24
C THR A 198 -9.43 -7.48 10.67
N ASN A 199 -10.35 -8.16 11.35
CA ASN A 199 -10.76 -9.52 11.05
C ASN A 199 -12.10 -9.65 10.30
N GLN A 200 -12.61 -8.53 9.77
CA GLN A 200 -13.92 -8.52 9.14
C GLN A 200 -13.91 -9.36 7.86
N ALA A 201 -14.54 -10.54 7.92
CA ALA A 201 -14.72 -11.37 6.74
C ALA A 201 -15.70 -10.70 5.77
N VAL A 202 -15.32 -10.63 4.49
CA VAL A 202 -16.25 -10.26 3.42
C VAL A 202 -17.25 -11.40 3.28
N LYS A 203 -18.48 -11.19 3.76
CA LYS A 203 -19.55 -12.18 3.64
C LYS A 203 -20.24 -11.98 2.30
N GLY A 204 -20.00 -12.87 1.35
CA GLY A 204 -20.77 -12.93 0.11
C GLY A 204 -22.24 -13.33 0.32
N ARG A 205 -23.04 -13.23 -0.75
CA ARG A 205 -24.43 -13.73 -0.77
C ARG A 205 -24.43 -15.22 -1.12
N TYR A 206 -25.00 -16.04 -0.24
CA TYR A 206 -25.14 -17.48 -0.48
C TYR A 206 -26.22 -17.79 -1.52
N LYS A 207 -26.01 -18.85 -2.29
CA LYS A 207 -27.00 -19.45 -3.20
C LYS A 207 -28.00 -20.32 -2.43
N PHE A 208 -29.13 -20.62 -3.07
CA PHE A 208 -30.17 -21.48 -2.51
C PHE A 208 -29.61 -22.90 -2.26
N LEU A 209 -29.72 -23.39 -1.02
CA LEU A 209 -29.19 -24.69 -0.57
C LEU A 209 -27.65 -24.83 -0.63
N GLN A 210 -26.91 -23.70 -0.54
CA GLN A 210 -25.46 -23.70 -0.41
C GLN A 210 -25.00 -24.20 0.97
N LYS A 211 -23.98 -25.08 0.99
CA LYS A 211 -23.35 -25.52 2.23
C LYS A 211 -22.53 -24.39 2.85
N TYR A 212 -22.70 -24.20 4.16
CA TYR A 212 -21.95 -23.20 4.92
C TYR A 212 -20.62 -23.78 5.41
N TYR A 213 -19.52 -23.10 5.08
CA TYR A 213 -18.20 -23.42 5.60
C TYR A 213 -17.77 -22.34 6.61
N HIS A 214 -17.54 -22.75 7.85
CA HIS A 214 -17.05 -21.86 8.90
C HIS A 214 -15.53 -21.73 8.79
N ARG A 215 -15.01 -20.49 8.75
CA ARG A 215 -13.56 -20.19 8.63
C ARG A 215 -12.71 -20.74 9.79
N GLY A 216 -13.32 -20.98 10.94
CA GLY A 216 -12.63 -21.33 12.19
C GLY A 216 -12.29 -20.07 13.02
N ALA A 217 -12.10 -20.23 14.33
CA ALA A 217 -11.81 -19.11 15.24
C ALA A 217 -10.35 -19.06 15.71
N PHE A 218 -9.62 -20.18 15.63
CA PHE A 218 -8.31 -20.34 16.27
C PHE A 218 -7.13 -19.79 15.45
N PHE A 219 -7.20 -19.84 14.12
CA PHE A 219 -6.09 -19.46 13.21
C PHE A 219 -6.24 -18.06 12.62
N VAL A 220 -7.14 -17.28 13.19
CA VAL A 220 -7.62 -16.04 12.60
C VAL A 220 -6.89 -14.81 13.18
N SER A 221 -6.12 -14.99 14.25
CA SER A 221 -5.32 -13.94 14.90
C SER A 221 -3.99 -13.64 14.18
N THR A 222 -3.43 -14.60 13.46
CA THR A 222 -2.28 -14.37 12.59
C THR A 222 -2.78 -13.72 11.31
N MET A 223 -2.75 -12.38 11.26
CA MET A 223 -3.18 -11.60 10.10
C MET A 223 -2.35 -11.85 8.82
N GLU A 224 -1.31 -12.68 8.94
CA GLU A 224 -0.28 -12.94 7.94
C GLU A 224 -0.74 -13.90 6.84
N ASP A 225 -1.74 -14.75 7.10
CA ASP A 225 -2.19 -15.74 6.13
C ASP A 225 -3.33 -15.18 5.27
N GLU A 226 -2.98 -14.71 4.06
CA GLU A 226 -3.92 -14.24 3.02
C GLU A 226 -5.05 -15.26 2.73
N VAL A 227 -4.80 -16.54 3.02
CA VAL A 227 -5.78 -17.63 2.87
C VAL A 227 -7.05 -17.37 3.68
N PHE A 228 -6.95 -16.81 4.89
CA PHE A 228 -8.11 -16.55 5.75
C PHE A 228 -8.86 -15.26 5.39
N GLN A 229 -8.30 -14.43 4.50
CA GLN A 229 -8.97 -13.24 3.99
C GLN A 229 -9.85 -13.52 2.76
N ARG A 230 -9.76 -14.74 2.21
CA ARG A 230 -10.57 -15.17 1.07
C ARG A 230 -12.07 -15.20 1.41
N ASP A 231 -12.89 -15.08 0.38
CA ASP A 231 -14.34 -15.20 0.51
C ASP A 231 -14.75 -16.67 0.63
N PHE A 232 -15.08 -17.10 1.84
CA PHE A 232 -15.57 -18.46 2.12
C PHE A 232 -17.05 -18.65 1.76
N ALA A 233 -17.75 -17.60 1.31
CA ALA A 233 -19.12 -17.69 0.85
C ALA A 233 -19.24 -18.12 -0.63
N GLN A 234 -18.12 -18.38 -1.31
CA GLN A 234 -18.16 -18.82 -2.71
C GLN A 234 -18.77 -20.23 -2.86
N PRO A 235 -19.58 -20.47 -3.90
CA PRO A 235 -20.13 -21.79 -4.18
C PRO A 235 -19.02 -22.80 -4.48
N THR A 236 -18.96 -23.87 -3.69
CA THR A 236 -18.06 -25.00 -3.95
C THR A 236 -18.64 -25.87 -5.07
N LEU A 237 -17.82 -26.78 -5.63
CA LEU A 237 -18.12 -27.70 -6.74
C LEU A 237 -19.61 -28.15 -6.85
N GLU A 238 -20.19 -28.72 -5.79
CA GLU A 238 -21.58 -29.23 -5.76
C GLU A 238 -22.67 -28.14 -5.77
N ASP A 239 -22.29 -26.91 -5.43
CA ASP A 239 -23.18 -25.76 -5.29
C ASP A 239 -23.07 -24.75 -6.45
N HIS A 240 -22.27 -25.10 -7.47
CA HIS A 240 -22.20 -24.28 -8.68
C HIS A 240 -23.51 -24.30 -9.48
N PHE A 241 -24.32 -25.36 -9.33
CA PHE A 241 -25.61 -25.55 -9.98
C PHE A 241 -26.77 -24.84 -9.25
N ASP A 242 -27.69 -24.24 -10.01
CA ASP A 242 -28.89 -23.59 -9.45
C ASP A 242 -29.92 -24.61 -8.96
N LYS A 243 -29.92 -24.86 -7.66
CA LYS A 243 -30.82 -25.80 -6.99
C LYS A 243 -32.29 -25.35 -6.98
N THR A 244 -32.59 -24.11 -7.36
CA THR A 244 -33.96 -23.59 -7.50
C THR A 244 -34.74 -24.22 -8.66
N LYS A 245 -34.03 -24.76 -9.66
CA LYS A 245 -34.63 -25.43 -10.82
C LYS A 245 -34.95 -26.91 -10.56
N LEU A 246 -34.54 -27.43 -9.41
CA LEU A 246 -34.84 -28.81 -9.02
C LEU A 246 -36.33 -28.93 -8.68
N PRO A 247 -36.98 -30.07 -8.94
CA PRO A 247 -38.32 -30.35 -8.44
C PRO A 247 -38.39 -30.16 -6.92
N GLU A 248 -39.52 -29.68 -6.40
CA GLU A 248 -39.70 -29.31 -4.99
C GLU A 248 -39.28 -30.42 -4.01
N VAL A 249 -39.56 -31.68 -4.34
CA VAL A 249 -39.16 -32.86 -3.53
C VAL A 249 -37.65 -33.02 -3.40
N MET A 250 -36.88 -32.55 -4.40
CA MET A 250 -35.41 -32.60 -4.41
C MET A 250 -34.76 -31.33 -3.84
N GLN A 251 -35.54 -30.31 -3.46
CA GLN A 251 -35.04 -29.09 -2.83
C GLN A 251 -34.82 -29.25 -1.31
N VAL A 252 -34.51 -30.46 -0.86
CA VAL A 252 -34.26 -30.78 0.56
C VAL A 252 -32.77 -31.04 0.74
N SER A 253 -32.15 -30.31 1.67
CA SER A 253 -30.73 -30.48 1.99
C SER A 253 -30.52 -31.79 2.71
N GLU A 254 -30.19 -32.84 1.95
CA GLU A 254 -29.96 -34.21 2.43
C GLU A 254 -31.23 -34.82 3.07
N LEU A 255 -31.68 -35.97 2.57
CA LEU A 255 -32.71 -36.79 3.20
C LEU A 255 -32.17 -37.39 4.52
N CYS A 256 -31.90 -36.56 5.55
CA CYS A 256 -31.59 -37.03 6.91
C CYS A 256 -32.79 -36.72 7.81
N CYS A 257 -33.55 -37.78 8.06
CA CYS A 257 -34.63 -37.88 9.02
C CYS A 257 -34.10 -37.83 10.48
N CYS A 258 -33.35 -36.77 10.84
CA CYS A 258 -32.47 -36.80 12.01
C CYS A 258 -32.75 -35.67 13.03
N ILE A 259 -33.73 -34.79 12.78
CA ILE A 259 -34.06 -33.66 13.69
C ILE A 259 -35.31 -33.93 14.54
N SER A 260 -35.99 -35.06 14.35
CA SER A 260 -37.16 -35.46 15.15
C SER A 260 -36.84 -36.62 16.12
N THR A 261 -35.88 -36.40 17.01
CA THR A 261 -35.74 -37.19 18.25
C THR A 261 -35.80 -36.24 19.44
N VAL A 262 -36.94 -35.60 19.59
CA VAL A 262 -37.40 -35.13 20.90
C VAL A 262 -38.70 -35.87 21.17
N CYS A 263 -38.58 -36.88 22.01
CA CYS A 263 -39.63 -37.67 22.63
C CYS A 263 -40.84 -36.82 23.08
N CYS A 264 -42.04 -37.34 22.81
CA CYS A 264 -43.17 -37.20 23.72
C CYS A 264 -42.88 -37.87 25.06
#